data_AF-A0A859QIM1-F1
#
_entry.id   AF-A0A859QIM1-F1
#
_cell.length_a   1.000
_cell.length_b   1.000
_cell.length_c   1.000
_cell.angle_alpha   90.00
_cell.angle_beta   90.00
_cell.angle_gamma   90.00
#
_symmetry.space_group_name_H-M   'P 1'
#
loop_
_entity.id
_entity.type
_entity.pdbx_description
1 polymer ?
#
loop_
_entity_poly.entity_id
_entity_poly.type
_entity_poly.pdbx_seq_one_letter_code
_entity_poly.pdbx_strand_id
1 'polypeptide(L)' 'MWISLTTTNQTKTVVDFSKVLHANDHPNGTQIVFDASVPDKDNGAPTPKIIYVVERIEVIERTLRARKARK' A
#
# COMPACT_ATOMS: atom_id res chain seq x y z
N MET A 1 -9.59 1.51 3.90
CA MET A 1 -9.55 0.18 4.56
C MET A 1 -8.11 -0.12 4.96
N TRP A 2 -7.83 -0.34 6.25
CA TRP A 2 -6.47 -0.36 6.79
C TRP A 2 -5.86 -1.75 6.90
N ILE A 3 -4.87 -2.11 6.08
CA ILE A 3 -4.19 -3.42 6.07
C ILE A 3 -2.75 -3.28 6.58
N SER A 4 -2.30 -4.25 7.37
CA SER A 4 -0.90 -4.36 7.77
C SER A 4 -0.11 -5.09 6.68
N LEU A 5 0.98 -4.50 6.25
CA LEU A 5 1.91 -5.02 5.26
C LEU A 5 3.35 -4.91 5.77
N THR A 6 4.27 -5.55 5.07
CA THR A 6 5.69 -5.58 5.42
C THR A 6 6.48 -4.96 4.29
N THR A 7 7.19 -3.86 4.57
CA THR A 7 8.01 -3.20 3.55
C THR A 7 9.17 -4.10 3.14
N THR A 8 9.77 -3.83 1.98
CA THR A 8 10.99 -4.53 1.53
C THR A 8 12.17 -4.42 2.50
N ASN A 9 12.16 -3.40 3.37
CA ASN A 9 13.12 -3.23 4.47
C ASN A 9 12.69 -3.99 5.75
N GLN A 10 11.82 -5.00 5.61
CA GLN A 10 11.29 -5.84 6.70
C GLN A 10 10.58 -5.07 7.83
N THR A 11 10.13 -3.85 7.57
CA THR A 11 9.41 -3.04 8.56
C THR A 11 7.91 -3.21 8.37
N LYS A 12 7.17 -3.49 9.45
CA LYS A 12 5.70 -3.55 9.37
C LYS A 12 5.13 -2.14 9.24
N THR A 13 4.21 -1.96 8.30
CA THR A 13 3.51 -0.71 8.06
C THR A 13 2.02 -0.95 7.91
N VAL A 14 1.21 0.01 8.36
CA VAL A 14 -0.25 -0.05 8.20
C VAL A 14 -0.64 0.92 7.10
N VAL A 15 -1.34 0.39 6.10
CA VAL A 15 -1.67 1.09 4.87
C VAL A 15 -3.17 1.25 4.74
N ASP A 16 -3.61 2.49 4.54
CA ASP A 16 -5.00 2.76 4.16
C ASP A 16 -5.20 2.59 2.65
N PHE A 17 -5.76 1.44 2.25
CA PHE A 17 -6.10 1.17 0.85
C PHE A 17 -7.24 2.03 0.30
N SER A 18 -7.89 2.88 1.11
CA SER A 18 -8.81 3.89 0.58
C SER A 18 -8.10 5.05 -0.13
N LYS A 19 -6.79 5.20 0.13
CA LYS A 19 -5.93 6.25 -0.41
C LYS A 19 -4.91 5.71 -1.41
N VAL A 20 -5.01 4.44 -1.77
CA VAL A 20 -4.15 3.79 -2.77
C VAL A 20 -4.78 3.99 -4.14
N LEU A 21 -4.02 4.55 -5.07
CA LEU A 21 -4.41 4.70 -6.47
C LEU A 21 -4.16 3.41 -7.24
N HIS A 22 -2.95 2.87 -7.11
CA HIS A 22 -2.50 1.69 -7.84
C HIS A 22 -1.66 0.77 -6.96
N ALA A 23 -1.81 -0.54 -7.20
CA ALA A 23 -0.88 -1.54 -6.72
C ALA A 23 -0.34 -2.28 -7.94
N ASN A 24 0.98 -2.33 -8.09
CA ASN A 24 1.65 -2.94 -9.23
C ASN A 24 2.56 -4.06 -8.76
N ASP A 25 2.71 -5.11 -9.57
CA ASP A 25 3.71 -6.14 -9.32
C ASP A 25 5.13 -5.56 -9.34
N HIS A 26 5.95 -6.02 -8.40
CA HIS A 26 7.35 -5.67 -8.29
C HIS A 26 8.17 -6.95 -8.08
N PRO A 27 9.44 -7.05 -8.55
CA PRO A 27 10.23 -8.28 -8.42
C PRO A 27 10.29 -8.84 -6.99
N ASN A 28 10.31 -7.94 -6.01
CA ASN A 28 10.42 -8.28 -4.59
C ASN A 28 9.07 -8.21 -3.83
N GLY A 29 7.93 -8.11 -4.52
CA GLY A 29 6.60 -8.06 -3.92
C GLY A 29 5.65 -7.15 -4.68
N THR A 30 5.19 -6.07 -4.04
CA THR A 30 4.22 -5.13 -4.63
C THR A 30 4.66 -3.68 -4.41
N GLN A 31 4.54 -2.87 -5.45
CA GLN A 31 4.64 -1.41 -5.36
C GLN A 31 3.25 -0.83 -5.13
N ILE A 32 3.06 -0.08 -4.05
CA ILE A 32 1.80 0.58 -3.71
C ILE A 32 1.98 2.08 -3.91
N VAL A 33 1.14 2.66 -4.76
CA VAL A 33 1.12 4.07 -5.12
C VAL A 33 -0.10 4.73 -4.49
N PHE A 34 0.13 5.76 -3.68
CA PHE A 34 -0.93 6.51 -3.01
C PHE A 34 -1.31 7.77 -3.78
N ASP A 35 -2.49 8.28 -3.46
CA ASP A 35 -2.92 9.60 -3.86
C ASP A 35 -1.93 10.67 -3.34
N ALA A 36 -1.65 11.65 -4.20
CA ALA A 36 -0.81 12.81 -3.91
C ALA A 36 -1.36 13.66 -2.74
N SER A 37 -2.62 13.44 -2.34
CA SER A 37 -3.20 14.05 -1.13
C SER A 37 -2.55 13.59 0.19
N VAL A 38 -1.64 12.61 0.16
CA VAL A 38 -0.88 12.18 1.35
C VAL A 38 0.40 13.01 1.42
N PRO A 39 0.50 13.99 2.34
CA PRO A 39 1.70 14.82 2.45
C PRO A 39 2.91 13.94 2.79
N ASP A 40 3.97 14.05 1.98
CA ASP A 40 5.27 13.55 2.37
C ASP A 40 5.87 14.52 3.38
N LYS A 41 6.48 14.00 4.45
CA LYS A 41 6.91 14.82 5.59
C LYS A 41 8.00 15.83 5.21
N ASP A 42 8.66 15.64 4.07
CA ASP A 42 9.89 16.34 3.69
C ASP A 42 9.74 17.33 2.53
N ASN A 43 8.63 17.34 1.80
CA ASN A 43 8.42 18.27 0.69
C ASN A 43 6.97 18.75 0.66
N GLY A 44 6.74 20.04 0.87
CA GLY A 44 5.42 20.68 0.88
C GLY A 44 4.66 20.67 -0.46
N ALA A 45 5.06 19.83 -1.41
CA ALA A 45 4.34 19.55 -2.64
C ALA A 45 3.62 18.20 -2.50
N PRO A 46 2.36 18.07 -2.97
CA PRO A 46 1.65 16.80 -2.99
C PRO A 46 2.34 15.85 -3.99
N THR A 47 3.35 15.12 -3.52
CA THR A 47 3.99 14.05 -4.29
C THR A 47 3.28 12.74 -4.00
N PRO A 48 2.94 11.93 -5.03
CA PRO A 48 2.40 10.60 -4.82
C PRO A 48 3.35 9.79 -3.94
N LYS A 49 2.90 9.40 -2.76
CA LYS A 49 3.67 8.52 -1.89
C LYS A 49 3.75 7.14 -2.54
N ILE A 50 4.93 6.53 -2.53
CA ILE A 50 5.14 5.17 -3.01
C ILE A 50 5.75 4.35 -1.89
N ILE A 51 5.24 3.15 -1.65
CA ILE A 51 5.87 2.17 -0.77
C ILE A 51 6.08 0.85 -1.51
N TYR A 52 7.11 0.13 -1.12
CA TYR A 52 7.39 -1.21 -1.62
C TYR A 52 7.20 -2.20 -0.48
N VAL A 53 6.40 -3.22 -0.73
CA VAL A 53 6.06 -4.26 0.24
C VAL A 53 6.46 -5.63 -0.30
N VAL A 54 6.75 -6.57 0.59
CA VAL A 54 7.17 -7.94 0.24
C VAL A 54 5.99 -8.82 -0.15
N GLU A 55 4.79 -8.48 0.31
CA GLU A 55 3.58 -9.20 -0.05
C GLU A 55 3.34 -9.09 -1.57
N ARG A 56 2.98 -10.23 -2.18
CA ARG A 56 2.55 -10.31 -3.59
C ARG A 56 1.18 -9.67 -3.75
N ILE A 57 0.90 -9.13 -4.93
CA ILE A 57 -0.34 -8.39 -5.21
C ILE A 57 -1.59 -9.26 -4.95
N GLU A 58 -1.54 -10.54 -5.32
CA GLU A 58 -2.62 -11.52 -5.11
C GLU A 58 -2.96 -11.72 -3.63
N VAL A 59 -1.96 -11.70 -2.75
CA VAL A 59 -2.15 -11.86 -1.29
C VAL A 59 -2.84 -10.63 -0.73
N ILE A 60 -2.44 -9.45 -1.20
CA ILE A 60 -3.06 -8.18 -0.84
C ILE A 60 -4.53 -8.20 -1.29
N GLU A 61 -4.81 -8.49 -2.56
CA GLU A 61 -6.17 -8.55 -3.10
C GLU A 61 -7.07 -9.51 -2.33
N ARG A 62 -6.59 -10.73 -2.04
CA ARG A 62 -7.33 -11.73 -1.26
C ARG A 62 -7.69 -11.19 0.12
N THR A 63 -6.75 -10.53 0.78
CA THR A 63 -6.96 -9.90 2.09
C THR A 63 -7.99 -8.77 2.02
N LEU A 64 -7.96 -7.99 0.93
CA LEU A 64 -8.92 -6.92 0.73
C LEU A 64 -10.34 -7.47 0.51
N ARG A 65 -10.49 -8.49 -0.34
CA ARG A 65 -11.78 -9.15 -0.63
C ARG A 65 -12.37 -9.81 0.62
N ALA A 66 -11.56 -10.56 1.37
CA ALA A 66 -12.00 -11.23 2.60
C ALA A 66 -12.55 -10.26 3.65
N ARG A 67 -12.02 -9.03 3.70
CA ARG A 67 -12.53 -7.98 4.59
C ARG A 67 -13.81 -7.32 4.09
N LYS A 68 -13.96 -7.16 2.77
CA LYS A 68 -15.20 -6.65 2.18
C LYS A 68 -16.38 -7.60 2.47
N ALA A 69 -16.14 -8.90 2.47
CA ALA A 69 -17.14 -9.93 2.75
C ALA A 69 -17.61 -10.00 4.22
N ARG A 70 -16.95 -9.28 5.15
CA ARG A 70 -17.34 -9.23 6.58
C ARG A 70 -18.25 -8.03 6.92
N LYS A 71 -18.68 -7.25 5.92
CA LYS A 71 -19.68 -6.18 6.07
C LYS A 71 -21.03 -6.69 5.58
#